data_AF-A0A5C7VQJ1-F1
#
_entry.id   AF-A0A5C7VQJ1-F1
#
_cell.length_a   1.000
_cell.length_b   1.000
_cell.length_c   1.000
_cell.angle_alpha   90.00
_cell.angle_beta   90.00
_cell.angle_gamma   90.00
#
_symmetry.space_group_name_H-M   'P 1'
#
loop_
_entity.id
_entity.type
_entity.pdbx_description
1 polymer ?
#
loop_
_entity_poly.entity_id
_entity_poly.type
_entity_poly.pdbx_seq_one_letter_code
_entity_poly.pdbx_strand_id
1 'polypeptide(L)'
;MNTMAAEARRNALCARLARVEGQVRGLQRLIEADTDPEKVAQQMAAARKALDKAFFAMVAGLIADGHTEADAIAELLVRFA
;
A
#
# COMPACT_ATOMS: atom_id res chain seq x y z
N MET A 1 23.27 12.59 -5.55
CA MET A 1 22.06 11.79 -5.21
C MET A 1 22.10 11.46 -3.74
N ASN A 2 21.05 11.76 -2.98
CA ASN A 2 21.03 11.55 -1.53
C ASN A 2 20.46 10.17 -1.20
N THR A 3 21.31 9.13 -1.18
CA THR A 3 20.97 7.73 -0.90
C THR A 3 20.12 7.55 0.36
N MET A 4 20.31 8.42 1.36
CA MET A 4 19.54 8.46 2.61
C MET A 4 18.03 8.70 2.39
N ALA A 5 17.65 9.54 1.43
CA ALA A 5 16.25 9.85 1.16
C ALA A 5 15.51 8.68 0.50
N ALA A 6 16.18 7.97 -0.42
CA ALA A 6 15.65 6.76 -1.05
C ALA A 6 15.46 5.63 -0.02
N GLU A 7 16.41 5.47 0.89
CA GLU A 7 16.32 4.48 1.96
C GLU A 7 15.19 4.78 2.96
N ALA A 8 15.05 6.03 3.40
CA ALA A 8 13.95 6.44 4.25
C ALA A 8 12.58 6.17 3.60
N ARG A 9 12.45 6.40 2.29
CA ARG A 9 11.21 6.16 1.54
C ARG A 9 10.89 4.67 1.44
N ARG A 10 11.89 3.83 1.15
CA ARG A 10 11.76 2.37 1.16
C ARG A 10 11.32 1.87 2.53
N ASN A 11 11.98 2.31 3.60
CA ASN A 11 11.61 1.94 4.97
C ASN A 11 10.18 2.35 5.32
N ALA A 12 9.77 3.55 4.91
CA ALA A 12 8.41 4.02 5.10
C ALA A 12 7.37 3.19 4.32
N LEU A 13 7.71 2.71 3.12
CA LEU A 13 6.85 1.82 2.34
C LEU A 13 6.72 0.44 3.01
N CYS A 14 7.84 -0.16 3.42
CA CYS A 14 7.84 -1.42 4.17
C CYS A 14 7.02 -1.31 5.46
N ALA A 15 7.15 -0.21 6.20
CA ALA A 15 6.34 0.03 7.40
C ALA A 15 4.84 0.18 7.12
N ARG A 16 4.44 0.67 5.94
CA ARG A 16 3.02 0.69 5.53
C ARG A 16 2.53 -0.71 5.21
N LEU A 17 3.30 -1.50 4.47
CA LEU A 17 2.96 -2.87 4.13
C LEU A 17 2.84 -3.77 5.37
N ALA A 18 3.74 -3.62 6.36
CA ALA A 18 3.66 -4.34 7.63
C ALA A 18 2.34 -4.07 8.39
N ARG A 19 1.78 -2.85 8.25
CA ARG A 19 0.45 -2.52 8.81
C ARG A 19 -0.66 -3.24 8.05
N VAL A 20 -0.61 -3.24 6.72
CA VAL A 20 -1.58 -3.98 5.87
C VAL A 20 -1.55 -5.46 6.19
N GLU A 21 -0.37 -6.05 6.37
CA GLU A 21 -0.19 -7.44 6.79
C GLU A 21 -0.86 -7.71 8.15
N GLY A 22 -0.72 -6.78 9.10
CA GLY A 22 -1.43 -6.82 10.38
C GLY A 22 -2.95 -6.78 10.21
N GLN A 23 -3.48 -6.00 9.28
CA GLN A 23 -4.92 -5.96 8.96
C GLN A 23 -5.39 -7.29 8.36
N VAL A 24 -4.61 -7.90 7.46
CA VAL A 24 -4.92 -9.21 6.86
C VAL A 24 -4.97 -10.31 7.93
N ARG A 25 -4.00 -10.35 8.86
CA ARG A 25 -4.07 -11.25 10.03
C ARG A 25 -5.26 -10.95 10.94
N GLY A 26 -5.65 -9.68 11.07
CA GLY A 26 -6.87 -9.28 11.78
C GLY A 26 -8.12 -9.87 11.14
N LEU A 27 -8.22 -9.78 9.82
CA LEU A 27 -9.33 -10.33 9.04
C LEU A 27 -9.48 -11.84 9.20
N GLN A 28 -8.37 -12.59 9.15
CA GLN A 28 -8.39 -14.03 9.39
C GLN A 28 -9.00 -14.37 10.75
N ARG A 29 -8.57 -13.68 11.81
CA ARG A 29 -9.12 -13.87 13.16
C ARG A 29 -10.59 -13.52 13.27
N LEU A 30 -11.06 -12.46 12.58
CA LEU A 30 -12.48 -12.11 12.57
C LEU A 30 -13.34 -13.19 11.88
N ILE A 31 -12.84 -13.75 10.79
CA ILE A 31 -13.50 -14.84 10.05
C ILE A 31 -13.53 -16.12 10.90
N GLU A 32 -12.40 -16.50 11.51
CA GLU A 32 -12.31 -17.66 12.41
C GLU A 32 -13.22 -17.54 13.64
N ALA A 33 -13.45 -16.31 14.11
CA ALA A 33 -14.35 -16.02 15.22
C ALA A 33 -15.83 -15.91 14.82
N ASP A 34 -16.20 -16.25 13.58
CA ASP A 34 -17.56 -16.12 13.02
C ASP A 34 -18.17 -14.72 13.26
N THR A 35 -17.34 -13.69 13.10
CA THR A 35 -17.76 -12.29 13.29
C THR A 35 -18.73 -11.89 12.19
N ASP A 36 -19.69 -11.04 12.54
CA ASP A 36 -20.59 -10.33 11.61
C ASP A 36 -19.92 -10.00 10.24
N PRO A 37 -20.46 -10.53 9.13
CA PRO A 37 -19.93 -10.31 7.79
C PRO A 37 -19.77 -8.82 7.41
N GLU A 38 -20.64 -7.93 7.92
CA GLU A 38 -20.53 -6.50 7.65
C GLU A 38 -19.27 -5.90 8.26
N LYS A 39 -18.92 -6.31 9.48
CA LYS A 39 -17.67 -5.89 10.14
C LYS A 39 -16.44 -6.43 9.42
N VAL A 40 -16.48 -7.68 8.96
CA VAL A 40 -15.40 -8.27 8.15
C VAL A 40 -15.23 -7.48 6.86
N ALA A 41 -16.33 -7.21 6.14
CA ALA A 41 -16.32 -6.42 4.91
C ALA A 41 -15.76 -5.01 5.11
N GLN A 42 -16.11 -4.35 6.22
CA GLN A 42 -15.59 -3.04 6.58
C GLN A 42 -14.06 -3.07 6.79
N GLN A 43 -13.55 -4.08 7.51
CA GLN A 43 -12.11 -4.23 7.71
C GLN A 43 -11.38 -4.60 6.41
N MET A 44 -12.00 -5.38 5.53
CA MET A 44 -11.46 -5.66 4.20
C MET A 44 -11.34 -4.38 3.37
N ALA A 45 -12.37 -3.54 3.39
CA ALA A 45 -12.34 -2.24 2.72
C ALA A 45 -11.23 -1.33 3.27
N ALA A 46 -11.04 -1.33 4.60
CA ALA A 46 -9.95 -0.58 5.23
C ALA A 46 -8.56 -1.10 4.82
N ALA A 47 -8.37 -2.42 4.72
CA ALA A 47 -7.13 -3.03 4.27
C ALA A 47 -6.84 -2.70 2.79
N ARG A 48 -7.84 -2.80 1.90
CA ARG A 48 -7.72 -2.37 0.50
C ARG A 48 -7.29 -0.91 0.40
N LYS A 49 -7.97 -0.01 1.12
CA LYS A 49 -7.64 1.42 1.09
C LYS A 49 -6.23 1.72 1.63
N ALA A 50 -5.76 0.96 2.62
CA ALA A 50 -4.40 1.10 3.14
C ALA A 50 -3.36 0.63 2.11
N LEU A 51 -3.65 -0.44 1.37
CA LEU A 51 -2.80 -0.93 0.29
C LEU A 51 -2.73 0.07 -0.88
N ASP A 52 -3.86 0.65 -1.30
CA ASP A 52 -3.89 1.70 -2.32
C ASP A 52 -3.00 2.89 -1.94
N LYS A 53 -3.06 3.32 -0.66
CA LYS A 53 -2.19 4.39 -0.15
C LYS A 53 -0.72 4.02 -0.21
N ALA A 54 -0.36 2.76 0.02
CA ALA A 54 1.01 2.29 -0.12
C ALA A 54 1.45 2.31 -1.59
N PHE A 55 0.58 1.87 -2.51
CA PHE A 55 0.82 1.93 -3.94
C PHE A 55 1.05 3.37 -4.43
N PHE A 56 0.16 4.31 -4.11
CA PHE A 56 0.35 5.72 -4.50
C PHE A 56 1.62 6.33 -3.91
N ALA A 57 1.98 5.97 -2.67
CA ALA A 57 3.23 6.43 -2.06
C ALA A 57 4.47 5.88 -2.80
N MET A 58 4.42 4.65 -3.31
CA MET A 58 5.46 4.07 -4.15
C MET A 58 5.57 4.80 -5.49
N VAL A 59 4.45 5.09 -6.15
CA VAL A 59 4.43 5.83 -7.42
C VAL A 59 4.95 7.27 -7.24
N ALA A 60 4.52 7.96 -6.20
CA ALA A 60 5.10 9.26 -5.83
C ALA A 60 6.60 9.16 -5.54
N GLY A 61 7.05 7.99 -5.06
CA GLY A 61 8.44 7.55 -5.04
C GLY A 61 9.16 7.77 -6.36
N LEU A 62 8.70 7.07 -7.38
CA LEU A 62 9.26 7.08 -8.74
C LEU A 62 9.32 8.47 -9.34
N ILE A 63 8.25 9.27 -9.17
CA ILE A 63 8.19 10.65 -9.66
C ILE A 63 9.31 11.49 -9.05
N ALA A 64 9.47 11.45 -7.73
CA ALA A 64 10.46 12.28 -7.04
C ALA A 64 11.90 11.74 -7.15
N ASP A 65 12.10 10.49 -7.54
CA ASP A 65 13.44 9.97 -7.87
C ASP A 65 13.89 10.42 -9.28
N GLY A 66 12.94 10.76 -10.17
CA GLY A 66 13.23 11.37 -11.48
C GLY A 66 13.94 10.46 -12.48
N HIS A 67 13.92 9.14 -12.24
CA HIS A 67 14.54 8.12 -13.11
C HIS A 67 13.55 7.38 -14.00
N THR A 68 12.26 7.65 -13.82
CA THR A 68 11.19 7.01 -14.55
C THR A 68 10.48 8.06 -15.39
N GLU A 69 10.38 7.81 -16.69
CA GLU A 69 9.67 8.67 -17.63
C GLU A 69 8.19 8.82 -17.24
N ALA A 70 7.65 10.02 -17.44
CA ALA A 70 6.28 10.35 -17.05
C ALA A 70 5.24 9.41 -17.69
N ASP A 71 5.44 9.04 -18.97
CA ASP A 71 4.54 8.12 -19.68
C ASP A 71 4.54 6.72 -19.06
N ALA A 72 5.70 6.22 -18.63
CA ALA A 72 5.79 4.93 -17.95
C ALA A 72 5.07 4.94 -16.59
N ILE A 73 5.12 6.07 -15.87
CA ILE A 73 4.37 6.26 -14.62
C ILE A 73 2.86 6.31 -14.91
N ALA A 74 2.44 7.02 -15.96
CA ALA A 74 1.05 7.10 -16.37
C ALA A 74 0.48 5.73 -16.76
N GLU A 75 1.22 4.94 -17.54
CA GLU A 75 0.84 3.57 -17.88
C GLU A 75 0.67 2.67 -16.65
N LEU A 76 1.55 2.82 -15.67
CA LEU A 76 1.48 2.06 -14.42
C LEU A 76 0.24 2.45 -13.59
N LEU A 77 -0.10 3.74 -13.53
CA LEU A 77 -1.32 4.21 -12.88
C LEU A 77 -2.57 3.71 -13.60
N VAL A 78 -2.64 3.81 -14.93
CA VAL A 78 -3.80 3.33 -15.71
C VAL A 78 -4.02 1.82 -15.53
N ARG A 79 -2.95 1.05 -15.35
CA ARG A 79 -3.04 -0.41 -15.22
C ARG A 79 -3.48 -0.88 -13.85
N PHE A 80 -3.13 -0.16 -12.78
CA PHE A 80 -3.23 -0.66 -11.41
C PHE A 80 -4.00 0.24 -10.43
N ALA A 81 -4.45 1.43 -10.86
CA ALA A 81 -5.22 2.38 -10.04
C ALA A 81 -6.64 2.56 -10.58
#